data_AF-A0A060UPA6-F1
#
_entry.id   AF-A0A060UPA6-F1
#
_cell.length_a   1.000
_cell.length_b   1.000
_cell.length_c   1.000
_cell.angle_alpha   90.00
_cell.angle_beta   90.00
_cell.angle_gamma   90.00
#
_symmetry.space_group_name_H-M   'P 1'
#
loop_
_entity.id
_entity.type
_entity.pdbx_description
1 polymer ?
#
loop_
_entity_poly.entity_id
_entity_poly.type
_entity_poly.pdbx_seq_one_letter_code
_entity_poly.pdbx_strand_id
1 'polypeptide(L)'
;MKIVYTLVIIGALALFALFLWWVRGQVGDAAAPRDSVGWYARHPDARNAENLKCWKLMQNTPFADVDKVMIAHPHCRAVYEAIQRQDPAHAN
;
A
#
# COMPACT_ATOMS: atom_id res chain seq x y z
N MET A 1 30.24 -14.09 -36.71
CA MET A 1 28.85 -13.56 -36.79
C MET A 1 27.88 -14.25 -35.83
N LYS A 2 27.74 -15.59 -35.80
CA LYS A 2 26.84 -16.31 -34.84
C LYS A 2 27.04 -15.94 -33.36
N ILE A 3 28.29 -15.81 -32.92
CA ILE A 3 28.64 -15.52 -31.51
C ILE A 3 28.16 -14.11 -31.08
N VAL A 4 28.16 -13.15 -32.01
CA VAL A 4 27.69 -11.78 -31.76
C VAL A 4 26.17 -11.78 -31.58
N TYR A 5 25.44 -12.53 -32.41
CA TYR A 5 24.00 -12.67 -32.27
C TYR A 5 23.60 -13.31 -30.94
N THR A 6 24.33 -14.33 -30.47
CA THR A 6 24.05 -14.94 -29.16
C THR A 6 24.27 -13.97 -28.01
N LEU A 7 25.31 -13.13 -28.05
CA LEU A 7 25.57 -12.14 -27.00
C LEU A 7 24.48 -11.06 -26.95
N VAL A 8 24.00 -10.60 -28.11
CA VAL A 8 22.91 -9.62 -28.20
C VAL A 8 21.61 -10.18 -27.64
N ILE A 9 21.29 -11.45 -27.94
CA ILE A 9 20.09 -12.11 -27.43
C ILE A 9 20.14 -12.24 -25.90
N ILE A 10 21.29 -12.66 -25.35
CA ILE A 10 21.46 -12.78 -23.89
C ILE A 10 21.33 -11.41 -23.21
N GLY A 11 21.93 -10.36 -23.78
CA GLY A 11 21.80 -8.99 -23.27
C GLY A 11 20.35 -8.50 -23.28
N ALA A 12 19.62 -8.74 -24.37
CA ALA A 12 18.22 -8.37 -24.49
C ALA A 12 17.34 -9.11 -23.49
N LEU A 13 17.56 -10.42 -23.30
CA LEU A 13 16.84 -11.22 -22.30
C LEU A 13 17.13 -10.76 -20.87
N ALA A 14 18.36 -10.40 -20.55
CA ALA A 14 18.74 -9.89 -19.24
C ALA A 14 18.07 -8.54 -18.95
N LEU A 15 18.07 -7.61 -19.90
CA LEU A 15 17.37 -6.34 -19.78
C LEU A 15 15.86 -6.53 -19.65
N PHE A 16 15.28 -7.45 -20.42
CA PHE A 16 13.85 -7.76 -20.33
C PHE A 16 13.48 -8.37 -18.98
N ALA A 17 14.30 -9.26 -18.44
CA ALA A 17 14.12 -9.81 -17.09
C ALA A 17 14.24 -8.73 -16.01
N LEU A 18 15.19 -7.80 -16.15
CA LEU A 18 15.35 -6.65 -15.25
C LEU A 18 14.14 -5.71 -15.33
N PHE A 19 13.64 -5.45 -16.54
CA PHE A 19 12.45 -4.63 -16.76
C PHE A 19 11.21 -5.29 -16.18
N LEU A 20 11.02 -6.60 -16.38
CA LEU A 20 9.95 -7.37 -15.76
C LEU A 20 10.08 -7.39 -14.23
N TRP A 21 11.29 -7.48 -13.68
CA TRP A 21 11.53 -7.38 -12.24
C TRP A 21 11.12 -6.01 -11.70
N TRP A 22 11.44 -4.94 -12.43
CA TRP A 22 11.10 -3.57 -12.05
C TRP A 22 9.59 -3.31 -12.16
N VAL A 23 8.95 -3.78 -13.24
CA VAL A 23 7.50 -3.69 -13.47
C VAL A 23 6.71 -4.58 -12.50
N ARG A 24 7.27 -5.71 -12.06
CA ARG A 24 6.65 -6.61 -11.07
C ARG A 24 6.61 -6.02 -9.67
N GLY A 25 7.01 -4.75 -9.49
CA GLY A 25 6.63 -3.87 -8.39
C GLY A 25 6.77 -4.54 -7.03
N GLN A 26 7.96 -4.48 -6.44
CA GLN A 26 8.25 -4.91 -5.05
C GLN A 26 7.22 -5.91 -4.51
N VAL A 27 7.28 -7.16 -4.99
CA VAL A 27 6.65 -8.28 -4.27
C VAL A 27 7.49 -8.58 -3.03
N GLY A 28 7.76 -7.53 -2.24
CA GLY A 28 8.03 -7.64 -0.83
C GLY A 28 6.69 -7.88 -0.15
N ASP A 29 6.10 -9.04 -0.43
CA ASP A 29 5.12 -9.67 0.46
C ASP A 29 5.86 -10.18 1.71
N ALA A 30 6.57 -9.28 2.40
CA ALA A 30 6.55 -9.36 3.85
C ALA A 30 5.08 -9.07 4.18
N ALA A 31 4.33 -10.12 4.50
CA ALA A 31 2.91 -10.06 4.86
C ALA A 31 2.66 -8.78 5.64
N ALA A 32 2.15 -7.76 4.95
CA ALA A 32 2.00 -6.46 5.55
C ALA A 32 1.13 -6.71 6.77
N PRO A 33 1.53 -6.25 7.99
CA PRO A 33 0.79 -6.54 9.21
C PRO A 33 -0.70 -6.30 8.92
N ARG A 34 -1.58 -7.14 9.46
CA ARG A 34 -3.04 -7.07 9.20
C ARG A 34 -3.63 -5.68 9.42
N ASP A 35 -2.91 -4.80 10.13
CA ASP A 35 -3.29 -3.42 10.45
C ASP A 35 -2.46 -2.36 9.69
N SER A 36 -1.90 -2.70 8.53
CA SER A 36 -1.09 -1.79 7.71
C SER A 36 -1.90 -1.18 6.57
N VAL A 37 -1.50 0.03 6.16
CA VAL A 37 -2.10 0.77 5.03
C VAL A 37 -2.18 -0.11 3.76
N GLY A 38 -1.10 -0.85 3.46
CA GLY A 38 -1.03 -1.73 2.30
C GLY A 38 -1.90 -2.99 2.40
N TRP A 39 -2.22 -3.44 3.61
CA TRP A 39 -3.18 -4.53 3.81
C TRP A 39 -4.61 -4.05 3.57
N TYR A 40 -4.99 -2.89 4.14
CA TYR A 40 -6.31 -2.27 3.93
C TYR A 40 -6.55 -1.81 2.49
N ALA A 41 -5.50 -1.43 1.76
CA ALA A 41 -5.62 -1.14 0.34
C ALA A 41 -6.04 -2.36 -0.49
N ARG A 42 -5.71 -3.58 -0.04
CA ARG A 42 -6.01 -4.85 -0.70
C ARG A 42 -7.28 -5.54 -0.17
N HIS A 43 -7.81 -5.11 0.98
CA HIS A 43 -8.99 -5.69 1.65
C HIS A 43 -10.03 -4.60 1.96
N PRO A 44 -10.84 -4.17 0.97
CA PRO A 44 -11.76 -3.04 1.12
C PRO A 44 -12.91 -3.33 2.10
N ASP A 45 -13.33 -4.59 2.22
CA ASP A 45 -14.33 -5.09 3.16
C ASP A 45 -13.86 -4.92 4.62
N ALA A 46 -12.65 -5.39 4.93
CA ALA A 46 -12.05 -5.26 6.24
C ALA A 46 -11.74 -3.80 6.60
N ARG A 47 -11.28 -3.01 5.62
CA ARG A 47 -11.08 -1.58 5.77
C ARG A 47 -12.37 -0.86 6.13
N ASN A 48 -13.48 -1.14 5.45
CA ASN A 48 -14.76 -0.49 5.71
C ASN A 48 -15.30 -0.86 7.10
N ALA A 49 -15.15 -2.12 7.51
CA ALA A 49 -15.53 -2.58 8.84
C ALA A 49 -14.72 -1.87 9.95
N GLU A 50 -13.41 -1.73 9.78
CA GLU A 50 -12.56 -1.00 10.73
C GLU A 50 -12.80 0.52 10.69
N ASN A 51 -13.03 1.10 9.51
CA ASN A 51 -13.37 2.51 9.38
C ASN A 51 -14.61 2.88 10.19
N LEU A 52 -15.64 2.02 10.18
CA LEU A 52 -16.85 2.21 10.99
C LEU A 52 -16.55 2.21 12.50
N LYS A 53 -15.63 1.36 12.97
CA LYS A 53 -15.23 1.33 14.38
C LYS A 53 -14.44 2.58 14.76
N CYS A 54 -13.46 2.94 13.93
CA CYS A 54 -12.66 4.15 14.11
C CYS A 54 -13.51 5.42 14.06
N TRP A 55 -14.54 5.44 13.21
CA TRP A 55 -15.46 6.59 13.14
C TRP A 55 -16.28 6.74 14.42
N LYS A 56 -16.82 5.64 14.97
CA LYS A 56 -17.53 5.67 16.26
C LYS A 56 -16.64 6.15 17.40
N LEU A 57 -15.37 5.77 17.39
CA LEU A 57 -14.40 6.23 18.38
C LEU A 57 -14.19 7.75 18.27
N MET A 58 -14.00 8.26 17.05
CA MET A 58 -13.83 9.69 16.80
C MET A 58 -15.08 10.52 17.13
N GLN A 59 -16.29 10.01 16.90
CA GLN A 59 -17.53 10.73 17.25
C GLN A 59 -17.65 11.05 18.75
N ASN A 60 -17.11 10.18 19.61
CA ASN A 60 -17.13 10.36 21.05
C ASN A 60 -15.93 11.18 21.57
N THR A 61 -15.05 11.62 20.66
CA THR A 61 -13.80 12.31 21.01
C THR A 61 -13.94 13.79 20.70
N PRO A 62 -13.54 14.70 21.62
CA PRO A 62 -13.42 16.12 21.31
C PRO A 62 -12.46 16.36 20.15
N PHE A 63 -12.75 17.33 19.27
CA PHE A 63 -11.88 17.62 18.12
C PHE A 63 -10.41 17.88 18.51
N ALA A 64 -10.18 18.53 19.67
CA ALA A 64 -8.85 18.81 20.19
C ALA A 64 -8.03 17.55 20.56
N ASP A 65 -8.70 16.41 20.75
CA ASP A 65 -8.09 15.16 21.19
C ASP A 65 -8.03 14.09 20.08
N VAL A 66 -8.45 14.42 18.85
CA VAL A 66 -8.43 13.49 17.70
C VAL A 66 -7.00 12.98 17.44
N ASP A 67 -6.00 13.86 17.51
CA ASP A 67 -4.59 13.47 17.30
C ASP A 67 -4.11 12.48 18.37
N LYS A 68 -4.51 12.69 19.63
CA LYS A 68 -4.20 11.76 20.74
C LYS A 68 -4.83 10.39 20.50
N VAL A 69 -6.07 10.37 20.00
CA VAL A 69 -6.77 9.12 19.66
C VAL A 69 -6.08 8.42 18.49
N MET A 70 -5.63 9.15 17.46
CA MET A 70 -4.89 8.56 16.34
C MET A 70 -3.53 8.00 16.76
N ILE A 71 -2.85 8.63 17.72
CA ILE A 71 -1.61 8.10 18.31
C ILE A 71 -1.89 6.84 19.13
N ALA A 72 -2.96 6.82 19.92
CA ALA A 72 -3.35 5.67 20.73
C ALA A 72 -3.89 4.49 19.89
N HIS A 73 -4.43 4.76 18.70
CA HIS A 73 -5.03 3.78 17.79
C HIS A 73 -4.35 3.80 16.40
N PRO A 74 -3.13 3.26 16.27
CA PRO A 74 -2.36 3.31 15.02
C PRO A 74 -3.04 2.60 13.84
N HIS A 75 -3.93 1.63 14.10
CA HIS A 75 -4.75 0.98 13.09
C HIS A 75 -5.77 1.94 12.46
N CYS A 76 -6.38 2.85 13.24
CA CYS A 76 -7.30 3.86 12.71
C CYS A 76 -6.60 4.86 11.80
N ARG A 77 -5.37 5.24 12.16
CA ARG A 77 -4.51 6.04 11.29
C ARG A 77 -4.21 5.30 9.97
N ALA A 78 -3.86 4.02 10.04
CA ALA A 78 -3.58 3.22 8.84
C ALA A 78 -4.80 3.07 7.92
N VAL A 79 -6.01 2.91 8.48
CA VAL A 79 -7.27 2.89 7.71
C VAL A 79 -7.52 4.23 7.05
N TYR A 80 -7.33 5.33 7.77
CA TYR A 80 -7.53 6.68 7.24
C TYR A 80 -6.57 6.99 6.09
N GLU A 81 -5.28 6.70 6.26
CA GLU A 81 -4.27 6.84 5.21
C GLU A 81 -4.57 5.95 3.98
N ALA A 82 -5.12 4.75 4.19
CA ALA A 82 -5.53 3.85 3.10
C ALA A 82 -6.75 4.37 2.32
N ILE A 83 -7.67 5.08 2.98
CA ILE A 83 -8.82 5.73 2.33
C ILE A 83 -8.33 6.94 1.55
N GLN A 84 -7.50 7.79 2.16
CA GLN A 84 -7.00 9.01 1.54
C GLN A 84 -6.20 8.74 0.25
N ARG A 85 -5.39 7.66 0.22
CA ARG A 85 -4.66 7.25 -1.00
C ARG A 85 -5.56 6.76 -2.14
N GLN A 86 -6.81 6.40 -1.86
CA GLN A 86 -7.78 6.01 -2.89
C GLN A 86 -8.64 7.17 -3.37
N ASP A 87 -8.63 8.30 -2.66
CA ASP A 87 -9.32 9.50 -3.10
C ASP A 87 -8.55 10.11 -4.29
N PRO A 88 -9.16 10.18 -5.50
CA PRO A 88 -8.51 10.77 -6.66
C PRO A 88 -8.12 12.24 -6.46
N ALA A 89 -8.70 12.94 -5.48
CA ALA A 89 -8.29 14.30 -5.10
C ALA A 89 -6.91 14.36 -4.43
N HIS A 90 -6.39 13.23 -3.93
CA HIS A 90 -5.12 13.12 -3.21
C HIS A 90 -4.09 12.23 -3.92
N ALA A 91 -4.42 11.73 -5.12
CA ALA A 91 -3.50 10.96 -5.96
C ALA A 91 -2.69 11.89 -6.87
N ASN A 92 -1.80 12.70 -6.28
CA ASN A 92 -0.80 13.50 -7.00
C ASN A 92 0.59 13.34 -6.35
#